data_AF-A0A7R9G7H5-F1
#
_entry.id   AF-A0A7R9G7H5-F1
#
_cell.length_a   1.000
_cell.length_b   1.000
_cell.length_c   1.000
_cell.angle_alpha   90.00
_cell.angle_beta   90.00
_cell.angle_gamma   90.00
#
_symmetry.space_group_name_H-M   'P 1'
#
loop_
_entity.id
_entity.type
_entity.pdbx_description
1 polymer ?
#
loop_
_entity_poly.entity_id
_entity_poly.type
_entity_poly.pdbx_seq_one_letter_code
_entity_poly.pdbx_strand_id
1 'polypeptide(L)'
;MGSQWVGMGQQLMKLPVLAATLEKCHNILVPFGIDLLHILTTDDSTIFNNILHSFVGIASIQMALVELLRLLNIVPDGLIGHSVGELGCAYADGCFSAEQMILAAYYRGMASLETELIKGSMAAVVTRILRLFEYSLSQQTPSWQTGFVSEKRKSRHKTSPITSTKPDLYRR
;
A
#
# COMPACT_ATOMS: atom_id res chain seq x y z
N MET A 1 -6.48 -2.36 -0.23
CA MET A 1 -5.92 -2.88 1.04
C MET A 1 -5.70 -1.71 1.96
N GLY A 2 -5.98 -1.87 3.26
CA GLY A 2 -5.95 -0.78 4.24
C GLY A 2 -7.27 0.03 4.31
N SER A 3 -8.31 -0.38 3.60
CA SER A 3 -9.64 0.24 3.60
C SER A 3 -10.69 -0.57 4.37
N GLN A 4 -10.32 -1.74 4.88
CA GLN A 4 -11.18 -2.60 5.67
C GLN A 4 -11.37 -2.04 7.09
N TRP A 5 -12.56 -2.26 7.67
CA TRP A 5 -12.89 -1.88 9.04
C TRP A 5 -13.94 -2.83 9.62
N VAL A 6 -13.94 -2.98 10.96
CA VAL A 6 -14.82 -3.90 11.69
C VAL A 6 -16.29 -3.52 11.48
N GLY A 7 -17.12 -4.50 11.10
CA GLY A 7 -18.54 -4.25 10.85
C GLY A 7 -18.84 -3.53 9.53
N MET A 8 -17.91 -3.49 8.57
CA MET A 8 -18.09 -2.76 7.31
C MET A 8 -19.29 -3.17 6.46
N GLY A 9 -19.86 -4.38 6.68
CA GLY A 9 -21.09 -4.82 6.02
C GLY A 9 -22.38 -4.54 6.82
N GLN A 10 -22.30 -4.27 8.13
CA GLN A 10 -23.48 -4.27 9.01
C GLN A 10 -24.59 -3.31 8.55
N GLN A 11 -24.24 -2.05 8.27
CA GLN A 11 -25.23 -1.06 7.82
C GLN A 11 -25.62 -1.26 6.36
N LEU A 12 -24.69 -1.75 5.54
CA LEU A 12 -24.89 -1.95 4.11
C LEU A 12 -25.89 -3.07 3.82
N MET A 13 -25.90 -4.14 4.62
CA MET A 13 -26.87 -5.23 4.49
C MET A 13 -28.33 -4.81 4.77
N LYS A 14 -28.58 -3.58 5.25
CA LYS A 14 -29.94 -3.04 5.34
C LYS A 14 -30.53 -2.69 3.96
N LEU A 15 -29.68 -2.54 2.94
CA LEU A 15 -30.09 -2.33 1.56
C LEU A 15 -30.23 -3.69 0.85
N PRO A 16 -31.42 -4.04 0.33
CA PRO A 16 -31.66 -5.38 -0.23
C PRO A 16 -30.69 -5.79 -1.35
N VAL A 17 -30.33 -4.86 -2.23
CA VAL A 17 -29.39 -5.12 -3.34
C VAL A 17 -27.97 -5.42 -2.85
N LEU A 18 -27.52 -4.78 -1.77
CA LEU A 18 -26.22 -5.06 -1.18
C LEU A 18 -26.27 -6.38 -0.42
N ALA A 19 -27.32 -6.63 0.37
CA ALA A 19 -27.51 -7.90 1.08
C ALA A 19 -27.48 -9.10 0.12
N ALA A 20 -28.27 -9.06 -0.96
CA ALA A 20 -28.31 -10.11 -1.96
C ALA A 20 -26.95 -10.34 -2.63
N THR A 21 -26.21 -9.27 -2.91
CA THR A 21 -24.86 -9.35 -3.50
C THR A 21 -23.85 -9.97 -2.53
N LEU A 22 -23.90 -9.60 -1.25
CA LEU A 22 -23.02 -10.15 -0.21
C LEU A 22 -23.34 -11.61 0.11
N GLU A 23 -24.62 -11.99 0.14
CA GLU A 23 -25.06 -13.38 0.25
C GLU A 23 -24.57 -14.22 -0.94
N LYS A 24 -24.63 -13.68 -2.16
CA LYS A 24 -24.08 -14.33 -3.34
C LYS A 24 -22.58 -14.58 -3.21
N CYS A 25 -21.80 -13.58 -2.79
CA CYS A 25 -20.37 -13.76 -2.50
C CYS A 25 -20.14 -14.82 -1.42
N HIS A 26 -20.92 -14.79 -0.33
CA HIS A 26 -20.82 -15.74 0.76
C HIS A 26 -21.02 -17.17 0.26
N ASN A 27 -22.09 -17.42 -0.50
CA ASN A 27 -22.39 -18.74 -1.04
C ASN A 27 -21.29 -19.30 -1.93
N ILE A 28 -20.59 -18.45 -2.69
CA ILE A 28 -19.43 -18.85 -3.51
C ILE A 28 -18.24 -19.24 -2.63
N LEU A 29 -18.09 -18.61 -1.47
CA LEU A 29 -16.98 -18.79 -0.55
C LEU A 29 -17.18 -19.91 0.49
N VAL A 30 -18.43 -20.33 0.74
CA VAL A 30 -18.77 -21.44 1.65
C VAL A 30 -17.99 -22.73 1.35
N PRO A 31 -17.84 -23.20 0.09
CA PRO A 31 -17.05 -24.39 -0.23
C PRO A 31 -15.56 -24.29 0.15
N PHE A 32 -15.06 -23.07 0.33
CA PHE A 32 -13.69 -22.78 0.71
C PHE A 32 -13.52 -22.54 2.22
N GLY A 33 -14.58 -22.76 3.01
CA GLY A 33 -14.57 -22.61 4.47
C GLY A 33 -14.56 -21.16 4.95
N ILE A 34 -14.95 -20.20 4.09
CA ILE A 34 -14.96 -18.78 4.43
C ILE A 34 -16.37 -18.31 4.73
N ASP A 35 -16.63 -17.96 5.99
CA ASP A 35 -17.86 -17.29 6.41
C ASP A 35 -17.76 -15.77 6.17
N LEU A 36 -18.06 -15.36 4.94
CA LEU A 36 -18.00 -13.95 4.57
C LEU A 36 -18.96 -13.06 5.39
N LEU A 37 -20.18 -13.52 5.70
CA LEU A 37 -21.15 -12.69 6.41
C LEU A 37 -20.67 -12.44 7.84
N HIS A 38 -20.10 -13.45 8.49
CA HIS A 38 -19.43 -13.25 9.78
C HIS A 38 -18.27 -12.26 9.68
N ILE A 39 -17.37 -12.40 8.69
CA ILE A 39 -16.24 -11.47 8.48
C ILE A 39 -16.73 -10.01 8.36
N LEU A 40 -17.86 -9.78 7.68
CA LEU A 40 -18.38 -8.45 7.42
C LEU A 40 -19.17 -7.84 8.58
N THR A 41 -19.66 -8.66 9.53
CA THR A 41 -20.65 -8.26 10.53
C THR A 41 -20.23 -8.45 11.97
N THR A 42 -19.15 -9.20 12.22
CA THR A 42 -18.58 -9.37 13.56
C THR A 42 -18.11 -8.03 14.15
N ASP A 43 -18.11 -7.97 15.48
CA ASP A 43 -17.53 -6.89 16.30
C ASP A 43 -16.08 -7.19 16.74
N ASP A 44 -15.54 -8.36 16.36
CA ASP A 44 -14.15 -8.71 16.64
C ASP A 44 -13.15 -7.78 15.92
N SER A 45 -12.47 -6.97 16.71
CA SER A 45 -11.43 -6.04 16.24
C SER A 45 -10.24 -6.70 15.53
N THR A 46 -10.03 -8.00 15.74
CA THR A 46 -8.89 -8.74 15.18
C THR A 46 -9.21 -9.46 13.87
N ILE A 47 -10.47 -9.44 13.41
CA ILE A 47 -10.93 -10.21 12.26
C ILE A 47 -10.08 -9.94 11.00
N PHE A 48 -9.62 -8.71 10.79
CA PHE A 48 -8.83 -8.30 9.63
C PHE A 48 -7.30 -8.43 9.81
N ASN A 49 -6.82 -8.96 10.94
CA ASN A 49 -5.43 -9.39 11.07
C ASN A 49 -5.11 -10.55 10.11
N ASN A 50 -6.14 -11.31 9.72
CA ASN A 50 -6.06 -12.23 8.60
C ASN A 50 -6.16 -11.46 7.28
N ILE A 51 -5.08 -11.50 6.48
CA ILE A 51 -5.03 -10.81 5.18
C ILE A 51 -6.09 -11.32 4.21
N LEU A 52 -6.44 -12.61 4.27
CA LEU A 52 -7.48 -13.19 3.42
C LEU A 52 -8.84 -12.54 3.69
N HIS A 53 -9.18 -12.33 4.97
CA HIS A 53 -10.43 -11.66 5.35
C HIS A 53 -10.49 -10.24 4.78
N SER A 54 -9.34 -9.54 4.76
CA SER A 54 -9.25 -8.21 4.13
C SER A 54 -9.49 -8.27 2.62
N PHE A 55 -8.92 -9.25 1.91
CA PHE A 55 -9.14 -9.39 0.46
C PHE A 55 -10.60 -9.68 0.12
N VAL A 56 -11.20 -10.72 0.70
CA VAL A 56 -12.59 -11.12 0.38
C VAL A 56 -13.61 -10.09 0.88
N GLY A 57 -13.33 -9.48 2.03
CA GLY A 57 -14.17 -8.42 2.59
C GLY A 57 -14.19 -7.19 1.69
N ILE A 58 -13.02 -6.66 1.30
CA ILE A 58 -12.96 -5.48 0.42
C ILE A 58 -13.60 -5.77 -0.94
N ALA A 59 -13.31 -6.93 -1.54
CA ALA A 59 -13.83 -7.28 -2.85
C ALA A 59 -15.36 -7.41 -2.85
N SER A 60 -15.94 -8.11 -1.86
CA SER A 60 -17.39 -8.27 -1.77
C SER A 60 -18.13 -6.93 -1.58
N ILE A 61 -17.57 -6.02 -0.78
CA ILE A 61 -18.11 -4.66 -0.60
C ILE A 61 -18.02 -3.87 -1.90
N GLN A 62 -16.90 -3.92 -2.62
CA GLN A 62 -16.78 -3.28 -3.94
C GLN A 62 -17.83 -3.81 -4.92
N MET A 63 -18.04 -5.13 -4.94
CA MET A 63 -19.06 -5.77 -5.78
C MET A 63 -20.47 -5.27 -5.45
N ALA A 64 -20.81 -5.21 -4.16
CA ALA A 64 -22.10 -4.72 -3.68
C ALA A 64 -22.34 -3.24 -4.01
N LEU A 65 -21.29 -2.40 -3.96
CA LEU A 65 -21.37 -1.00 -4.37
C LEU A 65 -21.54 -0.84 -5.89
N VAL A 66 -20.88 -1.68 -6.71
CA VAL A 66 -21.11 -1.70 -8.16
C VAL A 66 -22.57 -2.04 -8.48
N GLU A 67 -23.14 -3.04 -7.82
CA GLU A 67 -24.55 -3.41 -8.01
C GLU A 67 -25.50 -2.29 -7.58
N LEU A 68 -25.18 -1.54 -6.51
CA LEU A 68 -25.94 -0.35 -6.13
C LEU A 68 -25.88 0.73 -7.22
N LEU A 69 -24.70 1.03 -7.77
CA LEU A 69 -24.55 2.02 -8.83
C LEU A 69 -25.32 1.60 -10.10
N ARG A 70 -25.29 0.31 -10.46
CA ARG A 70 -26.09 -0.25 -11.56
C ARG A 70 -27.58 -0.10 -11.32
N LEU A 71 -28.07 -0.38 -10.10
CA LEU A 71 -29.48 -0.18 -9.73
C LEU A 71 -29.91 1.29 -9.89
N LEU A 72 -29.00 2.23 -9.61
CA LEU A 72 -29.22 3.66 -9.80
C LEU A 72 -29.05 4.13 -11.25
N ASN A 73 -28.80 3.23 -12.20
CA ASN A 73 -28.50 3.51 -13.60
C ASN A 73 -27.28 4.44 -13.79
N ILE A 74 -26.31 4.38 -12.86
CA ILE A 74 -25.04 5.12 -12.98
C ILE A 74 -24.05 4.25 -13.74
N VAL A 75 -23.69 4.68 -14.94
CA VAL A 75 -22.72 4.01 -15.81
C VAL A 75 -21.42 4.83 -15.84
N PRO A 76 -20.26 4.24 -15.52
CA PRO A 76 -18.98 4.95 -15.55
C PRO A 76 -18.48 5.12 -16.99
N ASP A 77 -18.02 6.32 -17.35
CA ASP A 77 -17.30 6.56 -18.61
C ASP A 77 -15.86 6.03 -18.60
N GLY A 78 -15.31 5.77 -17.41
CA GLY A 78 -13.96 5.26 -17.22
C GLY A 78 -13.77 4.63 -15.84
N LEU A 79 -12.85 3.67 -15.76
CA LEU A 79 -12.57 2.89 -14.56
C LEU A 79 -11.08 2.95 -14.22
N ILE A 80 -10.76 3.19 -12.95
CA ILE A 80 -9.38 3.16 -12.44
C ILE A 80 -9.38 2.36 -11.15
N GLY A 81 -8.64 1.26 -11.14
CA GLY A 81 -8.40 0.43 -9.97
C GLY A 81 -7.06 0.78 -9.34
N HIS A 82 -6.97 0.69 -8.02
CA HIS A 82 -5.70 0.77 -7.31
C HIS A 82 -5.46 -0.54 -6.54
N SER A 83 -4.46 -1.33 -6.98
CA SER A 83 -4.13 -2.62 -6.37
C SER A 83 -5.37 -3.54 -6.33
N VAL A 84 -5.79 -4.02 -5.16
CA VAL A 84 -7.01 -4.84 -5.01
C VAL A 84 -8.28 -4.20 -5.60
N GLY A 85 -8.32 -2.86 -5.73
CA GLY A 85 -9.45 -2.16 -6.37
C GLY A 85 -9.61 -2.47 -7.86
N GLU A 86 -8.59 -3.00 -8.53
CA GLU A 86 -8.70 -3.47 -9.92
C GLU A 86 -9.71 -4.62 -10.07
N LEU A 87 -9.95 -5.42 -9.03
CA LEU A 87 -10.98 -6.45 -9.03
C LEU A 87 -12.38 -5.86 -9.17
N GLY A 88 -12.66 -4.76 -8.45
CA GLY A 88 -13.90 -4.01 -8.58
C GLY A 88 -14.09 -3.42 -9.97
N CYS A 89 -13.02 -2.89 -10.58
CA CYS A 89 -13.06 -2.40 -11.96
C CYS A 89 -13.34 -3.53 -12.96
N ALA A 90 -12.66 -4.68 -12.84
CA ALA A 90 -12.88 -5.81 -13.73
C ALA A 90 -14.33 -6.33 -13.67
N TYR A 91 -14.95 -6.30 -12.49
CA TYR A 91 -16.37 -6.63 -12.33
C TYR A 91 -17.30 -5.55 -12.88
N ALA A 92 -17.00 -4.28 -12.64
CA ALA A 92 -17.77 -3.15 -13.16
C ALA A 92 -17.80 -3.12 -14.70
N ASP A 93 -16.65 -3.40 -15.33
CA ASP A 93 -16.44 -3.49 -16.78
C ASP A 93 -17.06 -4.76 -17.41
N GLY A 94 -17.44 -5.74 -16.60
CA GLY A 94 -18.03 -7.00 -17.06
C GLY A 94 -17.02 -8.05 -17.52
N CYS A 95 -15.71 -7.77 -17.46
CA CYS A 95 -14.66 -8.75 -17.71
C CYS A 95 -14.69 -9.92 -16.72
N PHE A 96 -15.08 -9.66 -15.46
CA PHE A 96 -15.22 -10.67 -14.42
C PHE A 96 -16.68 -10.94 -14.09
N SER A 97 -17.04 -12.23 -13.99
CA SER A 97 -18.26 -12.65 -13.29
C SER A 97 -18.13 -12.41 -11.79
N ALA A 98 -19.26 -12.46 -11.06
CA ALA A 98 -19.26 -12.34 -9.60
C ALA A 98 -18.41 -13.43 -8.93
N GLU A 99 -18.44 -14.64 -9.48
CA GLU A 99 -17.63 -15.77 -9.02
C GLU A 99 -16.14 -15.54 -9.27
N GLN A 100 -15.77 -15.13 -10.49
CA GLN A 100 -14.37 -14.84 -10.82
C GLN A 100 -13.82 -13.72 -9.95
N MET A 101 -14.59 -12.66 -9.70
CA MET A 101 -14.18 -11.55 -8.84
C MET A 101 -13.88 -12.01 -7.41
N ILE A 102 -14.80 -12.73 -6.78
CA ILE A 102 -14.62 -13.11 -5.37
C ILE A 102 -13.58 -14.21 -5.20
N LEU A 103 -13.47 -15.14 -6.16
CA LEU A 103 -12.42 -16.17 -6.14
C LEU A 103 -11.03 -15.58 -6.42
N ALA A 104 -10.91 -14.58 -7.30
CA ALA A 104 -9.64 -13.87 -7.50
C ALA A 104 -9.17 -13.18 -6.21
N ALA A 105 -10.09 -12.59 -5.44
CA ALA A 105 -9.78 -12.03 -4.12
C ALA A 105 -9.35 -13.13 -3.12
N TYR A 106 -10.11 -14.23 -3.07
CA TYR A 106 -9.80 -15.38 -2.21
C TYR A 106 -8.40 -15.94 -2.50
N TYR A 107 -8.09 -16.28 -3.75
CA TYR A 107 -6.80 -16.86 -4.11
C TYR A 107 -5.63 -15.87 -3.94
N ARG A 108 -5.82 -14.56 -4.12
CA ARG A 108 -4.79 -13.56 -3.73
C ARG A 108 -4.53 -13.57 -2.23
N GLY A 109 -5.58 -13.71 -1.42
CA GLY A 109 -5.46 -13.86 0.03
C GLY A 109 -4.73 -15.15 0.42
N MET A 110 -5.14 -16.28 -0.15
CA MET A 110 -4.53 -17.59 0.08
C MET A 110 -3.05 -17.60 -0.28
N ALA A 111 -2.68 -17.08 -1.46
CA ALA A 111 -1.28 -16.99 -1.86
C ALA A 111 -0.43 -16.21 -0.84
N SER A 112 -1.00 -15.20 -0.18
CA SER A 112 -0.30 -14.44 0.86
C SER A 112 -0.17 -15.20 2.19
N LEU A 113 -1.07 -16.14 2.48
CA LEU A 113 -1.04 -16.97 3.69
C LEU A 113 -0.18 -18.22 3.53
N GLU A 114 -0.18 -18.83 2.36
CA GLU A 114 0.50 -20.11 2.08
C GLU A 114 1.98 -19.91 1.71
N THR A 115 2.36 -18.71 1.29
CA THR A 115 3.74 -18.40 0.94
C THR A 115 4.52 -18.00 2.19
N GLU A 116 5.70 -18.58 2.38
CA GLU A 116 6.66 -18.08 3.36
C GLU A 116 7.23 -16.73 2.89
N LEU A 117 6.88 -15.66 3.59
CA LEU A 117 7.28 -14.30 3.25
C LEU A 117 8.20 -13.73 4.34
N ILE A 118 9.19 -12.95 3.92
CA ILE A 118 9.91 -12.07 4.85
C ILE A 118 8.93 -11.06 5.44
N LYS A 119 9.12 -10.70 6.72
CA LYS A 119 8.26 -9.69 7.37
C LYS A 119 8.41 -8.35 6.66
N GLY A 120 7.32 -7.89 6.04
CA GLY A 120 7.22 -6.61 5.35
C GLY A 120 6.21 -5.67 6.00
N SER A 121 6.26 -4.39 5.63
CA SER A 121 5.26 -3.39 5.97
C SER A 121 5.15 -2.35 4.85
N MET A 122 4.05 -1.61 4.82
CA MET A 122 3.80 -0.55 3.86
C MET A 122 3.40 0.73 4.60
N ALA A 123 3.84 1.89 4.09
CA ALA A 123 3.47 3.20 4.60
C ALA A 123 3.19 4.16 3.45
N ALA A 124 2.18 5.02 3.61
CA ALA A 124 1.98 6.15 2.71
C ALA A 124 2.96 7.27 3.10
N VAL A 125 3.83 7.66 2.17
CA VAL A 125 4.84 8.71 2.39
C VAL A 125 4.63 9.82 1.37
N VAL A 126 4.42 11.04 1.86
CA VAL A 126 4.25 12.21 0.99
C VAL A 126 5.62 12.67 0.49
N THR A 127 5.96 12.26 -0.72
CA THR A 127 7.22 12.64 -1.38
C THR A 127 7.10 12.47 -2.90
N ARG A 128 8.11 12.95 -3.63
CA ARG A 128 8.22 12.69 -5.07
C ARG A 128 8.85 11.32 -5.28
N ILE A 129 8.35 10.58 -6.27
CA ILE A 129 8.87 9.23 -6.59
C ILE A 129 10.39 9.24 -6.85
N LEU A 130 10.91 10.28 -7.52
CA LEU A 130 12.34 10.43 -7.77
C LEU A 130 13.16 10.53 -6.48
N ARG A 131 12.66 11.21 -5.44
CA ARG A 131 13.37 11.28 -4.15
C ARG A 131 13.43 9.92 -3.45
N LEU A 132 12.43 9.07 -3.62
CA LEU A 132 12.47 7.70 -3.07
C LEU A 132 13.54 6.85 -3.75
N PHE A 133 13.66 6.97 -5.08
CA PHE A 133 14.71 6.28 -5.82
C PHE A 133 16.11 6.76 -5.45
N GLU A 134 16.32 8.09 -5.42
CA GLU A 134 17.59 8.68 -5.00
C GLU A 134 17.98 8.23 -3.59
N TYR A 135 17.02 8.25 -2.65
CA TYR A 135 17.25 7.77 -1.29
C TYR A 135 17.62 6.28 -1.28
N SER A 136 16.87 5.42 -1.97
CA SER A 136 17.16 3.98 -2.02
C SER A 136 18.56 3.69 -2.57
N LEU A 137 18.97 4.38 -3.64
CA LEU A 137 20.31 4.23 -4.23
C LEU A 137 21.40 4.71 -3.26
N SER A 138 21.18 5.79 -2.51
CA SER A 138 22.14 6.28 -1.50
C SER A 138 22.38 5.29 -0.35
N GLN A 139 21.40 4.42 -0.06
CA GLN A 139 21.54 3.38 0.97
C GLN A 139 22.24 2.12 0.46
N GLN A 140 22.36 1.95 -0.86
CA GLN A 140 22.99 0.78 -1.48
C GLN A 140 24.50 0.95 -1.71
N THR A 141 25.09 2.14 -1.46
CA THR A 141 26.54 2.33 -1.56
C THR A 141 27.28 1.54 -0.48
N PRO A 142 28.21 0.63 -0.84
CA PRO A 142 28.93 -0.19 0.14
C PRO A 142 29.76 0.67 1.11
N SER A 143 29.77 0.27 2.39
CA SER A 143 30.52 0.90 3.49
C SER A 143 32.04 1.02 3.29
N TRP A 144 32.59 0.41 2.23
CA TRP A 144 34.01 0.49 1.88
C TRP A 144 34.40 1.75 1.09
N GLN A 145 33.43 2.50 0.54
CA GLN A 145 33.72 3.73 -0.21
C GLN A 145 33.90 4.98 0.67
N THR A 146 33.53 4.93 1.96
CA THR A 146 33.78 6.03 2.90
C THR A 146 35.21 6.04 3.49
N GLY A 147 36.06 5.09 3.10
CA GLY A 147 37.46 4.97 3.58
C GLY A 147 38.52 5.74 2.78
N PHE A 148 38.16 6.39 1.67
CA PHE A 148 39.11 7.17 0.83
C PHE A 148 38.81 8.68 0.89
N VAL A 149 38.79 9.26 2.09
CA VAL A 149 39.05 10.70 2.24
C VAL A 149 40.51 10.84 2.64
N SER A 150 41.29 11.44 1.75
CA SER A 150 42.74 11.55 1.79
C SER A 150 43.27 11.98 3.16
N GLU A 151 44.09 11.12 3.76
CA GLU A 151 44.99 11.51 4.83
C GLU A 151 46.00 12.52 4.26
N LYS A 152 45.75 13.82 4.50
CA LYS A 152 46.69 14.89 4.17
C LYS A 152 48.01 14.60 4.88
N ARG A 153 49.00 14.10 4.13
CA ARG A 153 50.42 14.12 4.50
C ARG A 153 50.78 15.52 5.00
N LYS A 154 50.99 15.67 6.31
CA LYS A 154 51.68 16.82 6.89
C LYS A 154 53.15 16.75 6.48
N SER A 155 53.52 17.33 5.34
CA SER A 155 54.92 17.67 5.08
C SER A 155 55.27 18.94 5.86
N ARG A 156 56.13 18.78 6.87
CA ARG A 156 56.80 19.87 7.57
C ARG A 156 57.73 20.58 6.59
N HIS A 157 57.50 21.85 6.30
CA HIS A 157 58.57 22.77 5.93
C HIS A 157 58.56 23.95 6.90
N LYS A 158 59.65 24.03 7.68
CA LYS A 158 59.98 25.16 8.54
C LYS A 158 60.45 26.31 7.63
N THR A 159 59.81 27.45 7.73
CA THR A 159 60.43 28.74 7.36
C THR A 159 60.20 29.72 8.50
N SER A 160 61.31 30.12 9.10
CA SER A 160 61.40 31.06 10.24
C SER A 160 60.93 32.47 9.84
N PRO A 161 60.36 33.26 10.77
CA PRO A 161 59.97 34.63 10.49
C PRO A 161 61.16 35.59 10.59
N ILE A 162 61.32 36.44 9.57
CA ILE A 162 62.20 37.62 9.62
C ILE A 162 61.38 38.78 10.21
N THR A 163 61.98 39.48 11.17
CA THR A 163 61.41 40.59 11.94
C THR A 163 61.76 41.97 11.34
N SER A 164 60.93 42.96 11.72
CA SER A 164 61.16 44.43 11.70
C SER A 164 60.98 45.12 10.33
N THR A 165 60.35 46.29 10.17
CA THR A 165 60.03 47.47 11.01
C THR A 165 58.80 48.25 10.44
N LYS A 166 58.11 49.03 11.29
CA LYS A 166 57.03 50.04 11.02
C LYS A 166 57.60 51.34 10.38
N PRO A 167 56.85 52.43 9.99
CA PRO A 167 55.47 52.85 10.38
C PRO A 167 54.54 53.50 9.30
N ASP A 168 53.30 53.76 9.74
CA ASP A 168 52.22 54.71 9.32
C ASP A 168 52.35 55.57 8.05
N LEU A 169 51.21 55.83 7.38
CA LEU A 169 50.64 57.19 7.15
C LEU A 169 49.33 57.24 6.31
N TYR A 170 48.39 58.09 6.77
CA TYR A 170 47.16 58.68 6.15
C TYR A 170 46.00 57.73 5.73
N ARG A 171 44.77 57.80 6.28
CA ARG A 171 43.81 58.91 6.54
C ARG A 171 43.38 59.68 5.26
N ARG A 172 42.37 59.16 4.57
CA ARG A 172 41.08 59.82 4.25
C ARG A 172 40.11 58.81 3.65
#